data_AF-A0A3R7VPQ4-F1
#
_entry.id   AF-A0A3R7VPQ4-F1
#
_cell.length_a   1.000
_cell.length_b   1.000
_cell.length_c   1.000
_cell.angle_alpha   90.00
_cell.angle_beta   90.00
_cell.angle_gamma   90.00
#
_symmetry.space_group_name_H-M   'P 1'
#
loop_
_entity.id
_entity.type
_entity.pdbx_description
1 polymer ?
#
loop_
_entity_poly.entity_id
_entity_poly.type
_entity_poly.pdbx_seq_one_letter_code
_entity_poly.pdbx_strand_id
1 'polypeptide(L)'
;MFLNFQKEYYCGHISKKKLSQKIGNKPIKCILFGKDRYKRYLAKCLKDKVNLNRWMVRNGYALAYRRYSKVYIPDENFAKEEKLGLWKGTFIKPEKWRKQN
;
A
#
# COMPACT_ATOMS: atom_id res chain seq x y z
N MET A 1 18.39 2.63 30.94
CA MET A 1 18.12 3.80 30.09
C MET A 1 17.73 3.30 28.70
N PHE A 2 16.43 3.16 28.43
CA PHE A 2 15.95 2.72 27.12
C PHE A 2 15.78 3.94 26.21
N LEU A 3 16.71 4.12 25.28
CA LEU A 3 16.57 5.13 24.22
C LEU A 3 15.54 4.63 23.20
N ASN A 4 14.28 5.04 23.36
CA ASN A 4 13.25 4.78 22.36
C ASN A 4 13.34 5.81 21.22
N PHE A 5 14.24 5.57 20.27
CA PHE A 5 14.29 6.32 19.02
C PHE A 5 13.29 5.76 18.00
N GLN A 6 12.00 5.78 18.31
CA GLN A 6 10.97 5.60 17.28
C GLN A 6 10.83 6.93 16.53
N LYS A 7 11.68 7.16 15.54
CA LYS A 7 11.59 8.33 14.67
C LYS A 7 10.25 8.28 13.94
N GLU A 8 9.41 9.28 14.16
CA GLU A 8 8.18 9.45 13.40
C GLU A 8 8.51 9.52 11.91
N TYR A 9 7.80 8.73 11.11
CA TYR A 9 7.96 8.72 9.67
C TYR A 9 6.60 8.74 8.98
N TYR A 10 6.47 9.60 7.98
CA TYR A 10 5.23 9.79 7.25
C TYR A 10 5.00 8.67 6.23
N CYS A 11 4.51 7.54 6.72
CA CYS A 11 4.25 6.33 5.93
C CYS A 11 3.44 6.58 4.65
N GLY A 12 2.45 7.48 4.71
CA GLY A 12 1.65 7.88 3.55
C GLY A 12 2.46 8.62 2.49
N HIS A 13 3.38 9.50 2.89
CA HIS A 13 4.27 10.20 1.96
C HIS A 13 5.26 9.24 1.29
N ILE A 14 5.80 8.29 2.04
CA ILE A 14 6.68 7.25 1.50
C ILE A 14 5.92 6.39 0.48
N SER A 15 4.70 5.96 0.82
CA SER A 15 3.84 5.20 -0.08
C SER A 15 3.59 5.94 -1.39
N LYS A 16 3.17 7.21 -1.32
CA LYS A 16 2.98 8.08 -2.50
C LYS A 16 4.27 8.18 -3.31
N LYS A 17 5.40 8.51 -2.68
CA LYS A 17 6.69 8.66 -3.35
C LYS A 17 7.10 7.39 -4.10
N LYS A 18 6.96 6.22 -3.47
CA LYS A 18 7.32 4.92 -4.07
C LYS A 18 6.43 4.57 -5.26
N LEU A 19 5.13 4.83 -5.17
CA LEU A 19 4.22 4.64 -6.30
C LEU A 19 4.56 5.58 -7.46
N SER A 20 4.74 6.88 -7.19
CA SER A 20 5.11 7.87 -8.21
C SER A 20 6.41 7.50 -8.92
N GLN A 21 7.43 7.07 -8.17
CA GLN A 21 8.69 6.56 -8.74
C GLN A 21 8.48 5.30 -9.59
N LYS A 22 7.64 4.36 -9.13
CA LYS A 22 7.36 3.13 -9.87
C LYS A 22 6.63 3.42 -11.18
N ILE A 23 5.71 4.38 -11.19
CA ILE A 23 4.99 4.85 -12.38
C ILE A 23 5.95 5.57 -13.33
N GLY A 24 6.69 6.57 -12.84
CA GLY A 24 7.54 7.43 -13.67
C GLY A 24 6.71 8.16 -14.75
N ASN A 25 7.26 8.29 -15.96
CA ASN A 25 6.58 8.93 -17.10
C ASN A 25 5.96 7.91 -18.07
N LYS A 26 5.54 6.74 -17.58
CA LYS A 26 4.99 5.66 -18.41
C LYS A 26 3.46 5.63 -18.33
N PRO A 27 2.76 5.29 -19.43
CA PRO A 27 1.31 5.14 -19.42
C PRO A 27 0.89 4.00 -18.49
N ILE A 28 -0.23 4.20 -17.80
CA ILE A 28 -0.80 3.22 -16.87
C ILE A 28 -2.16 2.78 -17.39
N LYS A 29 -2.37 1.46 -17.48
CA LYS A 29 -3.67 0.88 -17.80
C LYS A 29 -4.37 0.48 -16.51
N CYS A 30 -5.50 1.10 -16.20
CA CYS A 30 -6.32 0.73 -15.06
C CYS A 30 -7.58 -0.01 -15.52
N ILE A 31 -7.77 -1.23 -15.02
CA ILE A 31 -8.94 -2.07 -15.29
C ILE A 31 -9.93 -1.85 -14.14
N LEU A 32 -11.06 -1.24 -14.47
CA LEU A 32 -12.15 -0.96 -13.54
C LEU A 32 -12.94 -2.24 -13.24
N PHE A 33 -13.37 -2.39 -11.99
CA PHE A 33 -14.24 -3.50 -11.59
C PHE A 33 -15.38 -3.06 -10.66
N GLY A 34 -15.57 -1.76 -10.48
CA GLY A 34 -16.72 -1.23 -9.75
C GLY A 34 -16.47 0.15 -9.14
N LYS A 35 -17.39 0.56 -8.28
CA LYS A 35 -17.27 1.74 -7.42
C LYS A 35 -17.52 1.36 -5.97
N ASP A 36 -16.88 2.05 -5.04
CA ASP A 36 -17.20 1.91 -3.62
C ASP A 36 -18.43 2.73 -3.21
N ARG A 37 -18.84 2.62 -1.94
CA ARG A 37 -19.97 3.38 -1.37
C ARG A 37 -19.85 4.91 -1.47
N TYR A 38 -18.64 5.42 -1.70
CA TYR A 38 -18.35 6.84 -1.89
C TYR A 38 -18.27 7.20 -3.38
N LYS A 39 -18.74 6.32 -4.27
CA LYS A 39 -18.73 6.46 -5.73
C LYS A 39 -17.32 6.58 -6.35
N ARG A 40 -16.27 6.16 -5.62
CA ARG A 40 -14.90 6.14 -6.13
C ARG A 40 -14.65 4.89 -6.96
N TYR A 41 -13.96 5.03 -8.08
CA TYR A 41 -13.58 3.90 -8.94
C TYR A 41 -12.65 2.93 -8.22
N LEU A 42 -12.95 1.63 -8.33
CA LEU A 42 -12.09 0.54 -7.90
C LEU A 42 -11.40 -0.06 -9.12
N ALA A 43 -10.07 -0.08 -9.10
CA ALA A 43 -9.27 -0.47 -10.25
C ALA A 43 -8.03 -1.28 -9.88
N LYS A 44 -7.65 -2.17 -10.81
CA LYS A 44 -6.34 -2.81 -10.86
C LYS A 44 -5.52 -2.07 -11.91
N CYS A 45 -4.43 -1.44 -11.51
CA CYS A 45 -3.60 -0.64 -12.40
C CYS A 45 -2.32 -1.38 -12.77
N LEU A 46 -1.98 -1.32 -14.05
CA LEU A 46 -0.87 -2.02 -14.67
C LEU A 46 0.07 -1.00 -15.31
N LYS A 47 1.36 -1.13 -15.01
CA LYS A 47 2.44 -0.52 -15.80
C LYS A 47 3.03 -1.64 -16.64
N ASP A 48 2.78 -1.61 -17.95
CA ASP A 48 3.06 -2.74 -18.84
C ASP A 48 2.38 -4.03 -18.32
N LYS A 49 3.17 -5.05 -17.94
CA LYS A 49 2.68 -6.31 -17.34
C LYS A 49 2.68 -6.31 -15.80
N VAL A 50 3.13 -5.22 -15.16
CA VAL A 50 3.30 -5.15 -13.70
C VAL A 50 2.04 -4.61 -13.04
N ASN A 51 1.40 -5.44 -12.20
CA ASN A 51 0.32 -5.01 -11.32
C ASN A 51 0.87 -4.10 -10.20
N LEU A 52 0.55 -2.80 -10.27
CA LEU A 52 1.01 -1.80 -9.32
C LEU A 52 0.42 -2.00 -7.93
N ASN A 53 -0.85 -2.40 -7.82
CA ASN A 53 -1.48 -2.69 -6.54
C ASN A 53 -0.71 -3.82 -5.82
N ARG A 54 -0.45 -4.92 -6.54
CA ARG A 54 0.34 -6.05 -6.02
C ARG A 54 1.74 -5.62 -5.60
N TRP A 55 2.44 -4.88 -6.47
CA TRP A 55 3.79 -4.41 -6.20
C TRP A 55 3.85 -3.54 -4.94
N MET A 56 2.88 -2.63 -4.76
CA MET A 56 2.80 -1.79 -3.57
C MET A 56 2.65 -2.60 -2.29
N VAL A 57 1.77 -3.61 -2.28
CA VAL A 57 1.59 -4.47 -1.09
C VAL A 57 2.83 -5.33 -0.85
N ARG A 58 3.36 -5.99 -1.89
CA ARG A 58 4.51 -6.90 -1.80
C ARG A 58 5.79 -6.22 -1.30
N ASN A 59 5.97 -4.93 -1.61
CA ASN A 59 7.12 -4.15 -1.15
C ASN A 59 6.87 -3.42 0.19
N GLY A 60 5.73 -3.68 0.83
CA GLY A 60 5.37 -3.11 2.12
C GLY A 60 5.05 -1.61 2.04
N TYR A 61 4.56 -1.09 0.91
CA TYR A 61 4.14 0.31 0.77
C TYR A 61 2.63 0.50 0.87
N ALA A 62 1.87 -0.59 0.93
CA ALA A 62 0.43 -0.60 1.13
C ALA A 62 0.04 -1.88 1.91
N LEU A 63 -1.15 -1.85 2.50
CA LEU A 63 -1.72 -3.03 3.16
C LEU A 63 -2.74 -3.72 2.25
N ALA A 64 -2.90 -5.03 2.42
CA ALA A 64 -3.99 -5.76 1.77
C ALA A 64 -5.30 -5.34 2.45
N TYR A 65 -6.23 -4.77 1.68
CA TYR A 65 -7.52 -4.37 2.24
C TYR A 65 -8.49 -5.55 2.32
N ARG A 66 -8.32 -6.36 3.37
CA ARG A 66 -8.99 -7.67 3.56
C ARG A 66 -10.51 -7.60 3.57
N ARG A 67 -11.10 -6.44 3.89
CA ARG A 67 -12.56 -6.23 3.82
C ARG A 67 -13.11 -6.32 2.39
N TYR A 68 -12.30 -6.03 1.38
CA TYR A 68 -12.72 -5.98 -0.02
C TYR A 68 -12.12 -7.10 -0.87
N SER A 69 -10.92 -7.56 -0.55
CA SER A 69 -10.26 -8.60 -1.34
C SER A 69 -9.22 -9.37 -0.54
N LYS A 70 -9.12 -10.67 -0.85
CA LYS A 70 -8.08 -11.56 -0.31
C LYS A 70 -6.86 -11.70 -1.25
N VAL A 71 -6.93 -11.15 -2.46
CA VAL A 71 -5.95 -11.41 -3.54
C VAL A 71 -4.52 -10.99 -3.19
N TYR A 72 -4.35 -9.94 -2.36
CA TYR A 72 -3.03 -9.43 -1.98
C TYR A 72 -2.54 -9.88 -0.60
N ILE A 73 -3.27 -10.78 0.09
CA ILE A 73 -2.86 -11.31 1.39
C ILE A 73 -1.48 -12.00 1.31
N PRO A 74 -1.19 -12.85 0.31
CA PRO A 74 0.12 -13.48 0.20
C PRO A 74 1.26 -12.45 0.03
N ASP A 75 1.01 -11.37 -0.71
CA ASP A 75 1.98 -10.29 -0.90
C ASP A 75 2.23 -9.49 0.39
N GLU A 76 1.19 -9.27 1.19
CA GLU A 76 1.31 -8.61 2.50
C GLU A 76 2.09 -9.48 3.49
N ASN A 77 1.81 -10.79 3.51
CA ASN A 77 2.52 -11.74 4.36
C ASN A 77 4.01 -11.79 3.99
N PHE A 78 4.32 -11.88 2.70
CA PHE A 78 5.70 -11.80 2.21
C PHE A 78 6.39 -10.50 2.67
N ALA A 79 5.73 -9.35 2.51
CA ALA A 79 6.30 -8.07 2.94
C ALA A 79 6.55 -8.00 4.45
N LYS A 80 5.72 -8.68 5.25
CA LYS A 80 5.86 -8.76 6.70
C LYS A 80 7.01 -9.68 7.12
N GLU A 81 7.10 -10.87 6.53
CA GLU A 81 8.16 -11.85 6.77
C GLU A 81 9.54 -11.26 6.43
N GLU A 82 9.63 -10.59 5.29
CA GLU A 82 10.85 -9.94 4.80
C GLU A 82 11.12 -8.55 5.42
N LYS A 83 10.28 -8.11 6.36
CA LYS A 83 10.36 -6.79 7.02
C LYS A 83 10.56 -5.65 6.00
N LEU A 84 9.69 -5.57 4.99
CA LEU A 84 9.76 -4.59 3.91
C LEU A 84 8.90 -3.35 4.20
N GLY A 85 9.37 -2.19 3.74
CA GLY A 85 8.61 -0.93 3.81
C GLY A 85 8.10 -0.63 5.21
N LEU A 86 6.78 -0.52 5.37
CA LEU A 86 6.09 -0.28 6.63
C LEU A 86 6.43 -1.32 7.70
N TRP A 87 6.71 -2.56 7.29
CA TRP A 87 7.00 -3.69 8.18
C TRP A 87 8.40 -3.66 8.79
N LYS A 88 9.23 -2.66 8.45
CA LYS A 88 10.50 -2.37 9.15
C LYS A 88 10.30 -1.77 10.53
N GLY A 89 9.11 -1.24 10.81
CA GLY A 89 8.79 -0.61 12.08
C GLY A 89 7.34 -0.83 12.45
N THR A 90 6.85 0.05 13.31
CA THR A 90 5.45 0.08 13.73
C THR A 90 4.70 1.15 12.95
N PHE A 91 3.39 0.96 12.79
CA PHE A 91 2.51 1.94 12.17
C PHE A 91 1.07 1.68 12.60
N ILE A 92 0.24 2.71 12.52
CA ILE A 92 -1.21 2.59 12.70
C ILE A 92 -1.81 2.14 11.36
N LYS A 93 -2.64 1.10 11.37
CA LYS A 93 -3.36 0.67 10.16
C LYS A 93 -4.19 1.83 9.59
N PRO A 94 -4.19 2.08 8.27
CA PRO A 94 -4.87 3.24 7.67
C PRO A 94 -6.36 3.34 7.99
N GLU A 95 -7.07 2.22 8.16
CA GLU A 95 -8.48 2.24 8.58
C GLU A 95 -8.66 2.78 9.99
N LYS A 96 -7.76 2.42 10.92
CA LYS A 96 -7.78 2.93 12.30
C LYS A 96 -7.46 4.42 12.32
N TRP A 97 -6.44 4.85 11.58
CA TRP A 97 -6.09 6.28 11.45
C TRP A 97 -7.27 7.11 10.95
N ARG A 98 -7.99 6.64 9.90
CA ARG A 98 -9.13 7.35 9.28
C ARG A 98 -10.38 7.41 10.15
N LYS A 99 -10.46 6.62 11.22
CA LYS A 99 -11.56 6.72 12.19
C LYS A 99 -11.25 7.73 13.29
N GLN A 100 -9.99 8.13 13.44
CA GLN A 100 -9.52 9.03 14.50
C GLN A 100 -9.33 10.48 14.01
N ASN A 101 -9.41 10.72 12.70
CA ASN A 101 -9.24 12.01 12.02
C ASN A 101 -10.30 12.11 10.93
#